data_AF-A0A3B4XCG7-F1
#
_entry.id   AF-A0A3B4XCG7-F1
#
_cell.length_a   1.000
_cell.length_b   1.000
_cell.length_c   1.000
_cell.angle_alpha   90.00
_cell.angle_beta   90.00
_cell.angle_gamma   90.00
#
_symmetry.space_group_name_H-M   'P 1'
#
loop_
_entity.id
_entity.type
_entity.pdbx_description
1 polymer ?
#
loop_
_entity_poly.entity_id
_entity_poly.type
_entity_poly.pdbx_seq_one_letter_code
_entity_poly.pdbx_strand_id
1 'polypeptide(L)'
;MGLLSDPNRRRALISLLTRLNTPIVVCYMAGVAWFMGLAFEPFTLRTYMSENAMGSTMVEERFPAGERALATGREFAAHKKRAQIFWAKDIIFLVNEHDLIGMQAWLEGYHHTNTTMDWSPLQGRGGSIQAALSLELSSDVVTSLDLVLEGLNGQLPNLDLANLFYAFCQKIGVLCTIQGKLQRNDWDSVSGYSHAVKTMMLMVMKQASGRPWGDHGLFLRYHIEAATIKGVNSFRQYKTDTTTIGLLEGMYRKLNNLLERLHQSYFFYLMPSLSHFVSIGYYMPAFGLLAVILLLRALDLWVQLSTPPPRTEDGVVDIEQQSSPGVLSVLTPLVISHLTGVALYTLPIRFQEMAGEHFPVSETEAVVLTAIAVYTAGLALPHNTHFLSGEGTEQGWRVLKLVAVLYLAVLLGCTALINFSLGFILALTLVPVAAFVTPHIPVLSAFILVVLSPACTLLFSVFFFQELQEMPISFLEGWLLYLSVISQGILDHSLYGSLVYPLIALLVYPCWLLFWNILFWK
;
A
#
# COMPACT_ATOMS: atom_id res chain seq x y z
N MET A 1 37.21 8.56 -4.43
CA MET A 1 37.64 8.75 -5.84
C MET A 1 38.71 7.75 -6.33
N GLY A 2 39.32 6.88 -5.50
CA GLY A 2 40.42 6.00 -5.94
C GLY A 2 40.05 4.66 -6.63
N LEU A 3 38.76 4.31 -6.75
CA LEU A 3 38.36 3.02 -7.35
C LEU A 3 38.32 3.06 -8.89
N LEU A 4 38.21 4.25 -9.49
CA LEU A 4 37.95 4.47 -10.92
C LEU A 4 39.18 4.98 -11.70
N SER A 5 40.26 5.36 -11.02
CA SER A 5 41.50 5.82 -11.65
C SER A 5 42.39 4.68 -12.16
N ASP A 6 42.16 3.46 -11.68
CA ASP A 6 42.96 2.29 -12.04
C ASP A 6 42.36 1.57 -13.26
N PRO A 7 43.03 1.58 -14.42
CA PRO A 7 42.51 1.02 -15.69
C PRO A 7 42.24 -0.48 -15.63
N ASN A 8 42.88 -1.22 -14.71
CA ASN A 8 42.63 -2.65 -14.50
C ASN A 8 41.35 -2.89 -13.70
N ARG A 9 41.12 -2.10 -12.65
CA ARG A 9 39.86 -2.14 -11.88
C ARG A 9 38.68 -1.68 -12.72
N ARG A 10 38.88 -0.68 -13.58
CA ARG A 10 37.88 -0.21 -14.55
C ARG A 10 37.51 -1.30 -15.56
N ARG A 11 38.49 -2.04 -16.10
CA ARG A 11 38.22 -3.18 -17.00
C ARG A 11 37.50 -4.33 -16.28
N ALA A 12 37.89 -4.65 -15.05
CA ALA A 12 37.19 -5.66 -14.24
C ALA A 12 35.72 -5.25 -13.98
N LEU A 13 35.49 -3.99 -13.61
CA LEU A 13 34.14 -3.41 -13.44
C LEU A 13 33.34 -3.50 -14.73
N ILE A 14 33.91 -3.10 -15.88
CA ILE A 14 33.24 -3.18 -17.18
C ILE A 14 32.90 -4.63 -17.55
N SER A 15 33.79 -5.60 -17.27
CA SER A 15 33.51 -7.03 -17.52
C SER A 15 32.43 -7.62 -16.59
N LEU A 16 32.32 -7.09 -15.37
CA LEU A 16 31.24 -7.42 -14.44
C LEU A 16 29.92 -6.80 -14.93
N LEU A 17 29.99 -5.57 -15.45
CA LEU A 17 28.83 -4.83 -15.97
C LEU A 17 28.28 -5.42 -17.27
N THR A 18 29.11 -5.95 -18.18
CA THR A 18 28.61 -6.64 -19.38
C THR A 18 27.86 -7.93 -19.08
N ARG A 19 28.03 -8.49 -17.87
CA ARG A 19 27.27 -9.64 -17.38
C ARG A 19 26.03 -9.27 -16.56
N LEU A 20 25.67 -7.97 -16.41
CA LEU A 20 24.64 -7.52 -15.45
C LEU A 20 23.23 -8.09 -15.67
N ASN A 21 22.90 -8.57 -16.87
CA ASN A 21 21.56 -9.10 -17.14
C ASN A 21 21.25 -10.33 -16.27
N THR A 22 22.22 -11.23 -16.08
CA THR A 22 22.07 -12.42 -15.24
C THR A 22 21.87 -12.09 -13.75
N PRO A 23 22.75 -11.30 -13.07
CA PRO A 23 22.55 -10.95 -11.67
C PRO A 23 21.29 -10.11 -11.45
N ILE A 24 20.85 -9.30 -12.41
CA ILE A 24 19.56 -8.58 -12.30
C ILE A 24 18.38 -9.57 -12.20
N VAL A 25 18.33 -10.56 -13.11
CA VAL A 25 17.27 -11.58 -13.08
C VAL A 25 17.35 -12.39 -11.80
N VAL A 26 18.56 -12.74 -11.35
CA VAL A 26 18.76 -13.47 -10.09
C VAL A 26 18.29 -12.64 -8.89
N CYS A 27 18.62 -11.36 -8.80
CA CYS A 27 18.13 -10.48 -7.73
C CYS A 27 16.62 -10.37 -7.74
N TYR A 28 15.99 -10.26 -8.91
CA TYR A 28 14.54 -10.20 -9.03
C TYR A 28 13.88 -11.49 -8.52
N MET A 29 14.34 -12.64 -9.02
CA MET A 29 13.81 -13.95 -8.61
C MET A 29 14.07 -14.22 -7.12
N ALA A 30 15.24 -13.82 -6.60
CA ALA A 30 15.57 -13.93 -5.18
C ALA A 30 14.66 -13.04 -4.33
N GLY A 31 14.36 -11.81 -4.75
CA GLY A 31 13.44 -10.91 -4.05
C GLY A 31 12.03 -11.48 -3.97
N VAL A 32 11.52 -12.00 -5.09
CA VAL A 32 10.20 -12.65 -5.15
C VAL A 32 10.18 -13.91 -4.28
N ALA A 33 11.18 -14.79 -4.42
CA ALA A 33 11.25 -16.03 -3.66
C ALA A 33 11.39 -15.76 -2.15
N TRP A 34 12.18 -14.75 -1.77
CA TRP A 34 12.32 -14.32 -0.38
C TRP A 34 10.97 -13.87 0.19
N PHE A 35 10.23 -13.03 -0.54
CA PHE A 35 8.93 -12.55 -0.11
C PHE A 35 7.91 -13.69 0.07
N MET A 36 7.87 -14.63 -0.89
CA MET A 36 7.01 -15.80 -0.79
C MET A 36 7.38 -16.67 0.42
N GLY A 37 8.68 -16.81 0.71
CA GLY A 37 9.19 -17.56 1.85
C GLY A 37 8.86 -16.98 3.22
N LEU A 38 8.41 -15.73 3.31
CA LEU A 38 8.10 -15.08 4.61
C LEU A 38 6.97 -15.75 5.39
N ALA A 39 6.09 -16.49 4.70
CA ALA A 39 5.02 -17.25 5.34
C ALA A 39 5.51 -18.55 6.00
N PHE A 40 6.79 -18.91 5.83
CA PHE A 40 7.39 -20.09 6.45
C PHE A 40 7.68 -19.81 7.94
N GLU A 41 7.33 -20.75 8.82
CA GLU A 41 7.34 -20.55 10.29
C GLU A 41 8.66 -19.94 10.83
N PRO A 42 9.86 -20.35 10.40
CA PRO A 42 11.13 -19.77 10.88
C PRO A 42 11.33 -18.27 10.59
N PHE A 43 10.65 -17.71 9.59
CA PHE A 43 10.67 -16.27 9.29
C PHE A 43 9.56 -15.50 10.01
N THR A 44 8.66 -16.21 10.69
CA THR A 44 7.57 -15.64 11.45
C THR A 44 7.90 -15.66 12.94
N LEU A 45 7.60 -14.56 13.62
CA LEU A 45 7.73 -14.43 15.06
C LEU A 45 6.36 -14.71 15.69
N ARG A 46 6.35 -15.45 16.80
CA ARG A 46 5.12 -15.63 17.59
C ARG A 46 4.67 -14.30 18.16
N THR A 47 3.37 -14.05 18.11
CA THR A 47 2.77 -12.94 18.84
C THR A 47 2.95 -13.17 20.34
N TYR A 48 3.30 -12.11 21.05
CA TYR A 48 3.49 -12.13 22.49
C TYR A 48 2.79 -10.93 23.10
N MET A 49 2.33 -11.07 24.35
CA MET A 49 1.78 -9.95 25.10
C MET A 49 2.94 -9.14 25.68
N SER A 50 3.06 -7.87 25.33
CA SER A 50 4.04 -6.99 25.96
C SER A 50 3.76 -6.83 27.46
N GLU A 51 4.80 -6.56 28.25
CA GLU A 51 4.66 -6.38 29.71
C GLU A 51 3.69 -5.25 30.07
N ASN A 52 3.66 -4.20 29.24
CA ASN A 52 2.69 -3.10 29.32
C ASN A 52 1.24 -3.57 29.08
N ALA A 53 1.02 -4.54 28.20
CA ALA A 53 -0.30 -5.16 28.00
C ALA A 53 -0.66 -6.17 29.11
N MET A 54 0.33 -6.68 29.86
CA MET A 54 0.14 -7.67 30.93
C MET A 54 -0.36 -7.08 32.25
N GLY A 55 -0.34 -5.76 32.44
CA GLY A 55 -0.82 -5.01 33.61
C GLY A 55 -1.49 -5.83 34.73
N SER A 56 -0.76 -5.96 35.85
CA SER A 56 -1.08 -6.69 37.09
C SER A 56 -2.53 -6.48 37.53
N THR A 57 -3.41 -7.42 37.18
CA THR A 57 -4.68 -7.77 37.84
C THR A 57 -5.46 -8.70 36.90
N MET A 58 -4.94 -9.93 36.72
CA MET A 58 -5.79 -11.04 36.30
C MET A 58 -6.55 -11.54 37.54
N VAL A 59 -7.59 -10.82 37.95
CA VAL A 59 -8.58 -11.40 38.86
C VAL A 59 -9.45 -12.32 37.99
N GLU A 60 -9.51 -13.60 38.38
CA GLU A 60 -10.42 -14.58 37.77
C GLU A 60 -11.86 -14.18 38.12
N GLU A 61 -12.53 -13.50 37.20
CA GLU A 61 -13.94 -13.18 37.34
C GLU A 61 -14.73 -13.92 36.26
N ARG A 62 -15.79 -14.61 36.69
CA ARG A 62 -16.78 -15.27 35.82
C ARG A 62 -17.86 -14.26 35.50
N PHE A 63 -18.17 -14.07 34.22
CA PHE A 63 -19.04 -12.99 33.76
C PHE A 63 -20.30 -13.49 33.03
N PRO A 64 -21.50 -13.03 33.41
CA PRO A 64 -22.75 -13.27 32.67
C PRO A 64 -23.13 -12.10 31.73
N ALA A 65 -23.06 -12.35 30.41
CA ALA A 65 -23.99 -12.01 29.31
C ALA A 65 -24.92 -10.75 29.29
N GLY A 66 -24.94 -10.03 28.14
CA GLY A 66 -25.94 -9.00 27.67
C GLY A 66 -25.79 -8.70 26.16
N GLU A 67 -26.60 -7.86 25.44
CA GLU A 67 -26.71 -7.75 23.95
C GLU A 67 -26.58 -6.31 23.32
N ARG A 68 -25.91 -6.23 22.13
CA ARG A 68 -25.83 -5.23 20.99
C ARG A 68 -25.38 -3.77 21.12
N ALA A 69 -24.23 -3.39 20.52
CA ALA A 69 -23.58 -2.06 20.32
C ALA A 69 -24.13 -0.82 21.06
N LEU A 70 -25.36 -0.34 20.79
CA LEU A 70 -26.00 0.77 21.50
C LEU A 70 -26.57 0.33 22.85
N ALA A 71 -27.19 -0.84 22.88
CA ALA A 71 -27.50 -1.58 24.09
C ALA A 71 -26.23 -2.12 24.76
N THR A 72 -25.16 -2.51 24.06
CA THR A 72 -23.84 -2.83 24.66
C THR A 72 -23.21 -1.60 25.31
N GLY A 73 -23.22 -0.44 24.67
CA GLY A 73 -22.76 0.81 25.27
C GLY A 73 -23.60 1.20 26.49
N ARG A 74 -24.93 1.07 26.40
CA ARG A 74 -25.86 1.33 27.52
C ARG A 74 -25.81 0.29 28.64
N GLU A 75 -25.65 -0.99 28.33
CA GLU A 75 -25.52 -2.12 29.27
C GLU A 75 -24.16 -2.11 29.94
N PHE A 76 -23.09 -1.82 29.19
CA PHE A 76 -21.77 -1.53 29.76
C PHE A 76 -21.85 -0.31 30.69
N ALA A 77 -22.52 0.76 30.27
CA ALA A 77 -22.80 1.93 31.12
C ALA A 77 -23.78 1.65 32.27
N ALA A 78 -24.61 0.61 32.21
CA ALA A 78 -25.53 0.20 33.27
C ALA A 78 -24.85 -0.77 34.26
N HIS A 79 -23.97 -1.64 33.78
CA HIS A 79 -23.09 -2.49 34.59
C HIS A 79 -22.15 -1.62 35.46
N LYS A 80 -21.72 -0.47 34.93
CA LYS A 80 -21.02 0.62 35.65
C LYS A 80 -21.72 1.07 36.95
N LYS A 81 -23.05 0.95 37.04
CA LYS A 81 -23.82 1.36 38.22
C LYS A 81 -24.00 0.26 39.27
N ARG A 82 -23.84 -1.02 38.92
CA ARG A 82 -24.07 -2.15 39.84
C ARG A 82 -22.80 -2.73 40.47
N ALA A 83 -21.67 -2.67 39.77
CA ALA A 83 -20.37 -3.06 40.32
C ALA A 83 -19.49 -1.80 40.44
N GLN A 84 -18.90 -1.56 41.62
CA GLN A 84 -17.95 -0.47 41.84
C GLN A 84 -16.69 -0.68 40.99
N ILE A 85 -16.76 -0.33 39.71
CA ILE A 85 -15.66 -0.46 38.75
C ILE A 85 -15.08 0.94 38.55
N PHE A 86 -13.93 1.19 39.15
CA PHE A 86 -13.15 2.39 38.89
C PHE A 86 -12.50 2.25 37.51
N TRP A 87 -12.95 3.07 36.55
CA TRP A 87 -12.23 3.30 35.31
C TRP A 87 -11.18 4.37 35.57
N ALA A 88 -9.99 4.18 35.00
CA ALA A 88 -8.85 5.07 35.21
C ALA A 88 -8.88 6.24 34.22
N LYS A 89 -9.63 6.08 33.11
CA LYS A 89 -9.73 7.03 32.00
C LYS A 89 -11.18 7.24 31.61
N ASP A 90 -11.42 8.37 30.97
CA ASP A 90 -12.70 8.68 30.35
C ASP A 90 -12.95 7.76 29.13
N ILE A 91 -14.18 7.29 29.01
CA ILE A 91 -14.62 6.43 27.90
C ILE A 91 -15.59 7.22 27.04
N ILE A 92 -15.26 7.34 25.76
CA ILE A 92 -16.10 7.97 24.75
C ILE A 92 -16.83 6.87 23.97
N PHE A 93 -18.16 6.91 24.01
CA PHE A 93 -19.00 6.11 23.12
C PHE A 93 -19.37 6.96 21.92
N LEU A 94 -18.84 6.59 20.76
CA LEU A 94 -19.10 7.26 19.50
C LEU A 94 -20.00 6.37 18.63
N VAL A 95 -21.09 6.95 18.15
CA VAL A 95 -21.97 6.35 17.14
C VAL A 95 -22.02 7.34 15.99
N ASN A 96 -21.43 6.95 14.87
CA ASN A 96 -21.40 7.70 13.62
C ASN A 96 -22.51 7.23 12.69
N GLU A 97 -22.98 8.16 11.86
CA GLU A 97 -23.77 7.86 10.67
C GLU A 97 -22.85 7.92 9.45
N HIS A 98 -23.17 7.17 8.40
CA HIS A 98 -22.42 7.16 7.14
C HIS A 98 -20.95 6.66 7.27
N ASP A 99 -20.70 5.69 8.17
CA ASP A 99 -19.41 5.01 8.38
C ASP A 99 -18.22 6.00 8.41
N LEU A 100 -17.27 5.84 7.49
CA LEU A 100 -16.02 6.60 7.41
C LEU A 100 -16.24 8.11 7.29
N ILE A 101 -17.29 8.57 6.60
CA ILE A 101 -17.57 9.99 6.39
C ILE A 101 -17.92 10.67 7.72
N GLY A 102 -18.84 10.05 8.49
CA GLY A 102 -19.19 10.57 9.80
C GLY A 102 -18.02 10.51 10.79
N MET A 103 -17.21 9.45 10.70
CA MET A 103 -16.01 9.30 11.52
C MET A 103 -14.95 10.38 11.22
N GLN A 104 -14.72 10.64 9.94
CA GLN A 104 -13.82 11.68 9.44
C GLN A 104 -14.23 13.06 9.98
N ALA A 105 -15.50 13.45 9.81
CA ALA A 105 -16.01 14.73 10.26
C ALA A 105 -15.92 14.88 11.80
N TRP A 106 -16.20 13.80 12.54
CA TRP A 106 -16.06 13.80 13.99
C TRP A 106 -14.61 13.97 14.44
N LEU A 107 -13.66 13.25 13.83
CA LEU A 107 -12.24 13.35 14.14
C LEU A 107 -11.68 14.75 13.81
N GLU A 108 -12.06 15.31 12.67
CA GLU A 108 -11.69 16.68 12.29
C GLU A 108 -12.23 17.71 13.29
N GLY A 109 -13.49 17.56 13.72
CA GLY A 109 -14.07 18.39 14.77
C GLY A 109 -13.44 18.21 16.15
N TYR A 110 -13.03 16.99 16.50
CA TYR A 110 -12.38 16.68 17.77
C TYR A 110 -10.98 17.29 17.87
N HIS A 111 -10.23 17.25 16.77
CA HIS A 111 -8.85 17.76 16.69
C HIS A 111 -8.75 19.21 16.21
N HIS A 112 -9.88 19.83 15.85
CA HIS A 112 -9.95 21.17 15.24
C HIS A 112 -9.06 21.31 14.00
N THR A 113 -9.04 20.27 13.17
CA THR A 113 -8.33 20.25 11.89
C THR A 113 -9.37 20.36 10.77
N ASN A 114 -9.20 21.28 9.82
CA ASN A 114 -10.03 21.32 8.62
C ASN A 114 -9.16 20.92 7.42
N THR A 115 -9.01 19.61 7.22
CA THR A 115 -8.14 19.03 6.19
C THR A 115 -8.91 18.65 4.94
N THR A 116 -10.10 18.07 5.09
CA THR A 116 -10.88 17.54 3.97
C THR A 116 -12.35 17.89 4.04
N MET A 117 -12.94 17.99 5.23
CA MET A 117 -14.40 18.19 5.37
C MET A 117 -14.77 19.20 6.44
N ASP A 118 -15.86 19.92 6.18
CA ASP A 118 -16.47 20.81 7.16
C ASP A 118 -17.09 20.01 8.31
N TRP A 119 -16.93 20.49 9.53
CA TRP A 119 -17.41 19.85 10.74
C TRP A 119 -18.15 20.85 11.64
N SER A 120 -19.09 20.34 12.43
CA SER A 120 -19.82 21.13 13.42
C SER A 120 -19.10 21.12 14.78
N PRO A 121 -19.04 22.25 15.51
CA PRO A 121 -18.38 22.30 16.79
C PRO A 121 -18.94 21.31 17.81
N LEU A 122 -18.06 20.47 18.36
CA LEU A 122 -18.42 19.55 19.44
C LEU A 122 -18.72 20.33 20.73
N GLN A 123 -19.75 19.91 21.46
CA GLN A 123 -20.14 20.53 22.74
C GLN A 123 -19.06 20.43 23.83
N GLY A 124 -18.14 19.47 23.70
CA GLY A 124 -17.02 19.28 24.60
C GLY A 124 -16.00 18.27 24.06
N ARG A 125 -14.81 18.22 24.66
CA ARG A 125 -13.72 17.29 24.32
C ARG A 125 -13.23 16.54 25.55
N GLY A 126 -12.95 15.24 25.39
CA GLY A 126 -12.47 14.34 26.44
C GLY A 126 -10.94 14.34 26.62
N GLY A 127 -10.23 15.36 26.13
CA GLY A 127 -8.77 15.40 26.15
C GLY A 127 -8.09 14.56 25.07
N SER A 128 -6.89 14.05 25.32
CA SER A 128 -6.20 13.20 24.34
C SER A 128 -6.81 11.80 24.31
N ILE A 129 -7.30 11.37 23.16
CA ILE A 129 -7.70 9.98 22.94
C ILE A 129 -6.44 9.12 22.94
N GLN A 130 -6.47 7.99 23.66
CA GLN A 130 -5.32 7.10 23.76
C GLN A 130 -5.41 5.89 22.82
N ALA A 131 -6.60 5.29 22.75
CA ALA A 131 -6.88 4.17 21.87
C ALA A 131 -8.37 4.16 21.48
N ALA A 132 -8.70 3.52 20.37
CA ALA A 132 -10.07 3.34 19.92
C ALA A 132 -10.32 1.89 19.46
N LEU A 133 -11.51 1.37 19.76
CA LEU A 133 -11.97 0.08 19.23
C LEU A 133 -13.24 0.36 18.44
N SER A 134 -13.17 0.13 17.13
CA SER A 134 -14.32 0.23 16.24
C SER A 134 -15.02 -1.13 16.14
N LEU A 135 -16.35 -1.12 16.20
CA LEU A 135 -17.17 -2.31 16.19
C LEU A 135 -18.11 -2.31 15.00
N GLU A 136 -17.91 -3.25 14.09
CA GLU A 136 -18.78 -3.43 12.93
C GLU A 136 -19.51 -4.77 13.06
N LEU A 137 -20.76 -4.73 13.54
CA LEU A 137 -21.57 -5.92 13.74
C LEU A 137 -22.69 -5.94 12.70
N SER A 138 -22.47 -6.65 11.58
CA SER A 138 -23.42 -6.70 10.47
C SER A 138 -24.61 -7.63 10.70
N SER A 139 -24.57 -8.46 11.75
CA SER A 139 -25.62 -9.42 12.05
C SER A 139 -25.84 -9.59 13.54
N ASP A 140 -27.09 -9.92 13.86
CA ASP A 140 -27.59 -10.31 15.16
C ASP A 140 -26.93 -11.58 15.71
N VAL A 141 -26.44 -12.44 14.82
CA VAL A 141 -25.74 -13.68 15.17
C VAL A 141 -24.29 -13.54 14.76
N VAL A 142 -23.41 -13.40 15.75
CA VAL A 142 -21.96 -13.36 15.54
C VAL A 142 -21.41 -14.72 15.88
N THR A 143 -20.80 -15.39 14.91
CA THR A 143 -20.20 -16.73 15.08
C THR A 143 -18.69 -16.69 15.25
N SER A 144 -18.06 -15.64 14.73
CA SER A 144 -16.63 -15.38 14.83
C SER A 144 -16.35 -13.89 14.70
N LEU A 145 -15.18 -13.46 15.17
CA LEU A 145 -14.72 -12.07 15.13
C LEU A 145 -13.52 -11.95 14.20
N ASP A 146 -13.60 -11.07 13.21
CA ASP A 146 -12.48 -10.75 12.32
C ASP A 146 -11.81 -9.46 12.79
N LEU A 147 -10.48 -9.48 12.91
CA LEU A 147 -9.69 -8.31 13.24
C LEU A 147 -9.24 -7.62 11.95
N VAL A 148 -9.49 -6.31 11.86
CA VAL A 148 -9.08 -5.47 10.74
C VAL A 148 -8.14 -4.38 11.24
N LEU A 149 -7.00 -4.26 10.57
CA LEU A 149 -5.85 -3.45 10.99
C LEU A 149 -5.39 -2.45 9.93
N GLU A 150 -5.79 -2.64 8.67
CA GLU A 150 -5.35 -1.81 7.55
C GLU A 150 -6.02 -0.45 7.56
N GLY A 151 -5.23 0.57 7.91
CA GLY A 151 -5.65 1.96 7.90
C GLY A 151 -5.27 2.73 6.64
N LEU A 152 -5.55 4.03 6.68
CA LEU A 152 -5.29 4.96 5.60
C LEU A 152 -3.79 4.96 5.23
N ASN A 153 -3.49 5.02 3.94
CA ASN A 153 -2.12 5.02 3.39
C ASN A 153 -1.27 3.80 3.77
N GLY A 154 -1.90 2.70 4.20
CA GLY A 154 -1.20 1.48 4.62
C GLY A 154 -0.64 1.54 6.04
N GLN A 155 -1.07 2.51 6.85
CA GLN A 155 -0.75 2.55 8.28
C GLN A 155 -1.37 1.36 9.01
N LEU A 156 -0.66 0.88 10.04
CA LEU A 156 -1.11 -0.20 10.91
C LEU A 156 -1.05 0.28 12.37
N PRO A 157 -1.99 -0.14 13.23
CA PRO A 157 -1.87 0.10 14.66
C PRO A 157 -0.73 -0.72 15.24
N ASN A 158 -0.33 -0.37 16.46
CA ASN A 158 0.61 -1.15 17.22
C ASN A 158 0.18 -2.63 17.32
N LEU A 159 1.09 -3.55 17.00
CA LEU A 159 0.87 -5.00 17.03
C LEU A 159 0.34 -5.49 18.39
N ASP A 160 0.65 -4.81 19.50
CA ASP A 160 0.12 -5.15 20.82
C ASP A 160 -1.41 -5.15 20.86
N LEU A 161 -2.07 -4.30 20.06
CA LEU A 161 -3.53 -4.26 19.99
C LEU A 161 -4.09 -5.55 19.35
N ALA A 162 -3.40 -6.07 18.33
CA ALA A 162 -3.74 -7.35 17.71
C ALA A 162 -3.44 -8.53 18.64
N ASN A 163 -2.31 -8.50 19.34
CA ASN A 163 -1.93 -9.52 20.32
C ASN A 163 -2.95 -9.57 21.47
N LEU A 164 -3.39 -8.40 21.96
CA LEU A 164 -4.41 -8.26 22.99
C LEU A 164 -5.73 -8.89 22.54
N PHE A 165 -6.18 -8.57 21.33
CA PHE A 165 -7.39 -9.16 20.74
C PHE A 165 -7.29 -10.68 20.70
N TYR A 166 -6.20 -11.21 20.13
CA TYR A 166 -6.00 -12.65 19.99
C TYR A 166 -5.95 -13.37 21.34
N ALA A 167 -5.25 -12.81 22.33
CA ALA A 167 -5.18 -13.38 23.68
C ALA A 167 -6.56 -13.48 24.34
N PHE A 168 -7.42 -12.48 24.18
CA PHE A 168 -8.79 -12.54 24.71
C PHE A 168 -9.68 -13.52 23.95
N CYS A 169 -9.54 -13.63 22.63
CA CYS A 169 -10.24 -14.65 21.84
C CYS A 169 -9.92 -16.06 22.37
N GLN A 170 -8.64 -16.35 22.63
CA GLN A 170 -8.21 -17.63 23.21
C GLN A 170 -8.75 -17.84 24.63
N LYS A 171 -8.71 -16.80 25.48
CA LYS A 171 -9.17 -16.89 26.87
C LYS A 171 -10.66 -17.15 26.99
N ILE A 172 -11.47 -16.52 26.14
CA ILE A 172 -12.94 -16.60 26.17
C ILE A 172 -13.43 -17.79 25.33
N GLY A 173 -12.61 -18.30 24.42
CA GLY A 173 -12.97 -19.39 23.50
C GLY A 173 -13.79 -18.91 22.30
N VAL A 174 -13.58 -17.66 21.86
CA VAL A 174 -14.24 -17.10 20.68
C VAL A 174 -13.40 -17.39 19.43
N LEU A 175 -14.04 -17.86 18.37
CA LEU A 175 -13.39 -18.02 17.07
C LEU A 175 -13.01 -16.66 16.51
N CYS A 176 -11.73 -16.49 16.19
CA CYS A 176 -11.20 -15.26 15.64
C CYS A 176 -10.46 -15.48 14.33
N THR A 177 -10.59 -14.51 13.43
CA THR A 177 -9.97 -14.51 12.11
C THR A 177 -9.19 -13.23 11.86
N ILE A 178 -8.28 -13.29 10.91
CA ILE A 178 -7.67 -12.11 10.29
C ILE A 178 -7.78 -12.28 8.78
N GLN A 179 -8.12 -11.22 8.07
CA GLN A 179 -8.42 -11.28 6.63
C GLN A 179 -9.57 -12.24 6.27
N GLY A 180 -10.49 -12.51 7.21
CA GLY A 180 -11.54 -13.52 7.03
C GLY A 180 -11.02 -14.97 6.97
N LYS A 181 -9.76 -15.20 7.35
CA LYS A 181 -9.13 -16.53 7.36
C LYS A 181 -8.94 -17.02 8.80
N LEU A 182 -9.35 -18.26 9.04
CA LEU A 182 -9.23 -18.93 10.34
C LEU A 182 -7.78 -19.30 10.62
N GLN A 183 -7.40 -19.24 11.89
CA GLN A 183 -6.07 -19.68 12.29
C GLN A 183 -5.88 -21.18 12.03
N ARG A 184 -4.69 -21.53 11.55
CA ARG A 184 -4.22 -22.90 11.34
C ARG A 184 -2.90 -23.13 12.07
N ASN A 185 -2.71 -24.36 12.54
CA ASN A 185 -1.50 -24.77 13.27
C ASN A 185 -0.63 -25.75 12.47
N ASP A 186 -1.03 -26.11 11.25
CA ASP A 186 -0.35 -27.09 10.40
C ASP A 186 0.63 -26.42 9.42
N TRP A 187 1.54 -25.59 9.94
CA TRP A 187 2.49 -24.78 9.15
C TRP A 187 3.43 -25.60 8.27
N ASP A 188 3.80 -26.81 8.72
CA ASP A 188 4.63 -27.75 7.95
C ASP A 188 3.90 -28.34 6.74
N SER A 189 2.57 -28.28 6.73
CA SER A 189 1.77 -28.81 5.63
C SER A 189 1.75 -27.81 4.46
N VAL A 190 1.79 -28.33 3.22
CA VAL A 190 1.67 -27.49 2.01
C VAL A 190 0.38 -26.64 2.06
N SER A 191 -0.70 -27.20 2.62
CA SER A 191 -1.97 -26.50 2.75
C SER A 191 -1.94 -25.41 3.82
N GLY A 192 -1.23 -25.61 4.93
CA GLY A 192 -1.04 -24.61 5.99
C GLY A 192 -0.15 -23.47 5.53
N TYR A 193 0.97 -23.78 4.86
CA TYR A 193 1.83 -22.78 4.24
C TYR A 193 1.08 -21.96 3.17
N SER A 194 0.35 -22.61 2.26
CA SER A 194 -0.46 -21.93 1.24
C SER A 194 -1.50 -21.00 1.88
N HIS A 195 -2.14 -21.45 2.96
CA HIS A 195 -3.08 -20.64 3.73
C HIS A 195 -2.42 -19.41 4.38
N ALA A 196 -1.23 -19.58 4.96
CA ALA A 196 -0.44 -18.50 5.55
C ALA A 196 -0.01 -17.46 4.51
N VAL A 197 0.50 -17.92 3.35
CA VAL A 197 0.82 -17.05 2.20
C VAL A 197 -0.42 -16.28 1.75
N LYS A 198 -1.56 -16.96 1.59
CA LYS A 198 -2.81 -16.35 1.15
C LYS A 198 -3.29 -15.26 2.12
N THR A 199 -3.24 -15.55 3.42
CA THR A 199 -3.61 -14.59 4.48
C THR A 199 -2.69 -13.38 4.47
N MET A 200 -1.37 -13.60 4.37
CA MET A 200 -0.39 -12.53 4.27
C MET A 200 -0.60 -11.68 3.00
N MET A 201 -0.86 -12.30 1.86
CA MET A 201 -1.11 -11.59 0.60
C MET A 201 -2.39 -10.78 0.64
N LEU A 202 -3.45 -11.26 1.29
CA LEU A 202 -4.67 -10.48 1.52
C LEU A 202 -4.36 -9.18 2.28
N MET A 203 -3.56 -9.27 3.35
CA MET A 203 -3.11 -8.09 4.10
C MET A 203 -2.28 -7.15 3.22
N VAL A 204 -1.35 -7.68 2.41
CA VAL A 204 -0.54 -6.89 1.46
C VAL A 204 -1.43 -6.15 0.47
N MET A 205 -2.42 -6.82 -0.13
CA MET A 205 -3.33 -6.18 -1.10
C MET A 205 -4.20 -5.11 -0.44
N LYS A 206 -4.73 -5.36 0.76
CA LYS A 206 -5.49 -4.37 1.53
C LYS A 206 -4.62 -3.18 1.91
N GLN A 207 -3.40 -3.40 2.40
CA GLN A 207 -2.48 -2.33 2.75
C GLN A 207 -2.07 -1.51 1.51
N ALA A 208 -1.78 -2.17 0.38
CA ALA A 208 -1.39 -1.53 -0.87
C ALA A 208 -2.47 -0.62 -1.45
N SER A 209 -3.75 -0.95 -1.24
CA SER A 209 -4.87 -0.11 -1.67
C SER A 209 -4.88 1.28 -1.03
N GLY A 210 -4.25 1.43 0.16
CA GLY A 210 -4.16 2.68 0.89
C GLY A 210 -5.48 3.26 1.41
N ARG A 211 -6.61 2.59 1.15
CA ARG A 211 -7.91 2.93 1.74
C ARG A 211 -8.02 2.38 3.16
N PRO A 212 -8.75 3.06 4.05
CA PRO A 212 -9.10 2.51 5.36
C PRO A 212 -10.11 1.36 5.18
N TRP A 213 -9.83 0.19 5.76
CA TRP A 213 -10.73 -0.98 5.68
C TRP A 213 -11.76 -1.06 6.84
N GLY A 214 -11.67 -0.11 7.78
CA GLY A 214 -12.67 0.16 8.81
C GLY A 214 -12.41 1.53 9.44
N ASP A 215 -13.33 1.98 10.29
CA ASP A 215 -13.29 3.33 10.90
C ASP A 215 -11.99 3.63 11.66
N HIS A 216 -11.39 2.61 12.27
CA HIS A 216 -10.10 2.73 12.96
C HIS A 216 -8.99 3.32 12.08
N GLY A 217 -9.05 3.10 10.76
CA GLY A 217 -8.02 3.53 9.82
C GLY A 217 -7.83 5.05 9.77
N LEU A 218 -8.86 5.81 10.13
CA LEU A 218 -8.81 7.28 10.20
C LEU A 218 -8.20 7.79 11.51
N PHE A 219 -8.19 6.98 12.57
CA PHE A 219 -7.61 7.34 13.87
C PHE A 219 -6.08 7.32 13.86
N LEU A 220 -5.48 6.43 13.06
CA LEU A 220 -4.03 6.20 13.04
C LEU A 220 -3.23 7.47 12.68
N ARG A 221 -3.76 8.31 11.78
CA ARG A 221 -3.12 9.58 11.39
C ARG A 221 -3.04 10.60 12.54
N TYR A 222 -3.88 10.45 13.56
CA TYR A 222 -3.86 11.27 14.79
C TYR A 222 -3.02 10.63 15.91
N HIS A 223 -2.25 9.58 15.59
CA HIS A 223 -1.49 8.79 16.56
C HIS A 223 -2.38 8.22 17.68
N ILE A 224 -3.59 7.82 17.32
CA ILE A 224 -4.52 7.09 18.17
C ILE A 224 -4.49 5.62 17.74
N GLU A 225 -4.05 4.75 18.65
CA GLU A 225 -3.98 3.32 18.37
C GLU A 225 -5.38 2.73 18.26
N ALA A 226 -5.73 2.23 17.08
CA ALA A 226 -7.10 1.79 16.83
C ALA A 226 -7.17 0.54 15.94
N ALA A 227 -8.15 -0.30 16.21
CA ALA A 227 -8.47 -1.47 15.38
C ALA A 227 -9.99 -1.63 15.25
N THR A 228 -10.43 -2.21 14.13
CA THR A 228 -11.83 -2.58 13.92
C THR A 228 -12.01 -4.07 14.18
N ILE A 229 -13.03 -4.41 14.95
CA ILE A 229 -13.48 -5.79 15.17
C ILE A 229 -14.78 -5.97 14.40
N LYS A 230 -14.76 -6.84 13.39
CA LYS A 230 -15.93 -7.17 12.56
C LYS A 230 -16.59 -8.45 13.04
N GLY A 231 -17.90 -8.41 13.27
CA GLY A 231 -18.70 -9.58 13.59
C GLY A 231 -19.05 -10.36 12.31
N VAL A 232 -18.58 -11.60 12.21
CA VAL A 232 -18.84 -12.48 11.06
C VAL A 232 -19.91 -13.50 11.41
N ASN A 233 -20.95 -13.55 10.58
CA ASN A 233 -21.98 -14.57 10.63
C ASN A 233 -21.67 -15.66 9.59
N SER A 234 -21.04 -16.74 10.03
CA SER A 234 -20.95 -18.00 9.29
C SER A 234 -22.26 -18.76 9.47
N PHE A 235 -22.69 -19.56 8.47
CA PHE A 235 -23.89 -20.40 8.51
C PHE A 235 -23.90 -21.52 9.60
N ARG A 236 -23.22 -21.32 10.74
CA ARG A 236 -23.31 -22.20 11.91
C ARG A 236 -24.51 -21.79 12.78
N GLN A 237 -25.27 -22.79 13.22
CA GLN A 237 -26.52 -22.64 13.98
C GLN A 237 -26.38 -22.13 15.43
N TYR A 238 -25.17 -21.88 15.94
CA TYR A 238 -24.96 -21.55 17.35
C TYR A 238 -24.77 -20.04 17.58
N LYS A 239 -25.60 -19.49 18.46
CA LYS A 239 -25.64 -18.08 18.88
C LYS A 239 -24.53 -17.81 19.90
N THR A 240 -23.65 -16.84 19.65
CA THR A 240 -22.54 -16.46 20.55
C THR A 240 -22.70 -15.05 21.13
N ASP A 241 -23.92 -14.60 21.44
CA ASP A 241 -24.19 -13.19 21.82
C ASP A 241 -23.39 -12.71 23.02
N THR A 242 -23.23 -13.57 24.03
CA THR A 242 -22.74 -13.19 25.36
C THR A 242 -21.22 -13.13 25.44
N THR A 243 -20.55 -13.82 24.51
CA THR A 243 -19.09 -13.99 24.49
C THR A 243 -18.37 -12.79 23.87
N THR A 244 -18.96 -12.16 22.86
CA THR A 244 -18.41 -10.97 22.19
C THR A 244 -18.28 -9.79 23.16
N ILE A 245 -19.25 -9.62 24.06
CA ILE A 245 -19.24 -8.49 25.02
C ILE A 245 -18.19 -8.68 26.10
N GLY A 246 -17.95 -9.92 26.55
CA GLY A 246 -16.84 -10.23 27.48
C GLY A 246 -15.47 -9.92 26.87
N LEU A 247 -15.30 -10.13 25.55
CA LEU A 247 -14.06 -9.79 24.86
C LEU A 247 -13.84 -8.27 24.80
N LEU A 248 -14.88 -7.54 24.41
CA LEU A 248 -14.81 -6.08 24.32
C LEU A 248 -14.54 -5.45 25.67
N GLU A 249 -15.28 -5.87 26.70
CA GLU A 249 -15.03 -5.44 28.06
C GLU A 249 -13.58 -5.73 28.50
N GLY A 250 -13.09 -6.94 28.24
CA GLY A 250 -11.70 -7.33 28.54
C GLY A 250 -10.68 -6.41 27.87
N MET A 251 -10.86 -6.12 26.58
CA MET A 251 -9.98 -5.22 25.84
C MET A 251 -10.06 -3.79 26.37
N TYR A 252 -11.26 -3.24 26.59
CA TYR A 252 -11.44 -1.89 27.15
C TYR A 252 -10.83 -1.76 28.54
N ARG A 253 -10.96 -2.76 29.43
CA ARG A 253 -10.32 -2.77 30.75
C ARG A 253 -8.80 -2.73 30.63
N LYS A 254 -8.23 -3.48 29.70
CA LYS A 254 -6.78 -3.48 29.46
C LYS A 254 -6.31 -2.14 28.92
N LEU A 255 -7.00 -1.58 27.92
CA LEU A 255 -6.69 -0.25 27.38
C LEU A 255 -6.85 0.87 28.43
N ASN A 256 -7.89 0.77 29.28
CA ASN A 256 -8.11 1.70 30.38
C ASN A 256 -6.97 1.69 31.39
N ASN A 257 -6.43 0.51 31.71
CA ASN A 257 -5.37 0.35 32.69
C ASN A 257 -3.96 0.57 32.12
N LEU A 258 -3.81 0.88 30.83
CA LEU A 258 -2.50 1.25 30.28
C LEU A 258 -1.98 2.52 30.97
N LEU A 259 -0.82 2.45 31.60
CA LEU A 259 -0.19 3.64 32.19
C LEU A 259 0.40 4.56 31.10
N GLU A 260 0.88 3.95 30.01
CA GLU A 260 1.51 4.63 28.87
C GLU A 260 0.86 4.18 27.55
N ARG A 261 1.02 4.96 26.48
CA ARG A 261 0.56 4.57 25.13
C ARG A 261 1.28 3.29 24.68
N LEU A 262 0.69 2.50 23.79
CA LEU A 262 1.36 1.33 23.22
C LEU A 262 2.56 1.80 22.37
N HIS A 263 3.78 1.56 22.83
CA HIS A 263 5.00 2.07 22.17
C HIS A 263 6.17 1.08 22.11
N GLN A 264 6.07 -0.09 22.77
CA GLN A 264 7.17 -1.07 22.81
C GLN A 264 7.16 -2.05 21.63
N SER A 265 6.01 -2.26 21.00
CA SER A 265 5.82 -3.23 19.92
C SER A 265 5.85 -2.61 18.51
N TYR A 266 5.93 -3.47 17.50
CA TYR A 266 6.14 -3.10 16.09
C TYR A 266 4.92 -2.41 15.46
N PHE A 267 5.19 -1.39 14.62
CA PHE A 267 4.21 -0.72 13.75
C PHE A 267 4.27 -1.22 12.29
N PHE A 268 5.29 -2.00 11.96
CA PHE A 268 5.61 -2.47 10.62
C PHE A 268 5.69 -3.99 10.62
N TYR A 269 4.59 -4.62 10.26
CA TYR A 269 4.44 -6.07 10.30
C TYR A 269 3.47 -6.57 9.22
N LEU A 270 3.64 -7.84 8.84
CA LEU A 270 2.67 -8.59 8.05
C LEU A 270 2.22 -9.81 8.86
N MET A 271 0.93 -10.15 8.84
CA MET A 271 0.38 -11.24 9.64
C MET A 271 -0.08 -12.40 8.75
N PRO A 272 0.74 -13.46 8.58
CA PRO A 272 0.28 -14.71 7.98
C PRO A 272 -0.76 -15.44 8.84
N SER A 273 -0.84 -15.13 10.15
CA SER A 273 -1.89 -15.59 11.06
C SER A 273 -2.04 -14.63 12.25
N LEU A 274 -3.10 -14.75 13.05
CA LEU A 274 -3.23 -14.00 14.31
C LEU A 274 -2.17 -14.36 15.38
N SER A 275 -1.55 -15.53 15.26
CA SER A 275 -0.51 -15.99 16.20
C SER A 275 0.93 -15.68 15.79
N HIS A 276 1.13 -15.27 14.54
CA HIS A 276 2.46 -15.13 13.96
C HIS A 276 2.52 -13.92 13.05
N PHE A 277 3.58 -13.13 13.17
CA PHE A 277 3.81 -11.95 12.36
C PHE A 277 5.22 -11.96 11.76
N VAL A 278 5.40 -11.27 10.65
CA VAL A 278 6.68 -11.04 9.99
C VAL A 278 7.06 -9.59 10.25
N SER A 279 8.20 -9.38 10.91
CA SER A 279 8.69 -8.02 11.20
C SER A 279 9.32 -7.36 9.96
N ILE A 280 9.42 -6.03 10.00
CA ILE A 280 10.10 -5.22 8.97
C ILE A 280 11.49 -5.74 8.58
N GLY A 281 12.24 -6.30 9.52
CA GLY A 281 13.58 -6.84 9.27
C GLY A 281 13.60 -8.04 8.33
N TYR A 282 12.50 -8.80 8.24
CA TYR A 282 12.40 -9.97 7.37
C TYR A 282 11.87 -9.63 5.98
N TYR A 283 10.90 -8.73 5.86
CA TYR A 283 10.29 -8.44 4.56
C TYR A 283 10.98 -7.32 3.76
N MET A 284 11.65 -6.36 4.41
CA MET A 284 12.38 -5.30 3.70
C MET A 284 13.51 -5.80 2.79
N PRO A 285 14.27 -6.86 3.13
CA PRO A 285 15.25 -7.45 2.21
C PRO A 285 14.68 -7.84 0.85
N ALA A 286 13.43 -8.32 0.76
CA ALA A 286 12.80 -8.64 -0.52
C ALA A 286 12.69 -7.41 -1.42
N PHE A 287 12.25 -6.28 -0.86
CA PHE A 287 12.23 -5.00 -1.57
C PHE A 287 13.65 -4.51 -1.90
N GLY A 288 14.60 -4.65 -0.96
CA GLY A 288 16.00 -4.28 -1.16
C GLY A 288 16.63 -4.97 -2.37
N LEU A 289 16.36 -6.27 -2.56
CA LEU A 289 16.82 -7.03 -3.73
C LEU A 289 16.27 -6.47 -5.05
N LEU A 290 15.02 -6.01 -5.07
CA LEU A 290 14.43 -5.33 -6.24
C LEU A 290 15.03 -3.93 -6.44
N ALA A 291 15.21 -3.16 -5.37
CA ALA A 291 15.75 -1.81 -5.45
C ALA A 291 17.21 -1.78 -5.93
N VAL A 292 18.02 -2.77 -5.53
CA VAL A 292 19.42 -2.90 -5.98
C VAL A 292 19.53 -3.02 -7.50
N ILE A 293 18.55 -3.63 -8.18
CA ILE A 293 18.52 -3.72 -9.65
C ILE A 293 18.57 -2.31 -10.28
N LEU A 294 17.80 -1.37 -9.75
CA LEU A 294 17.76 0.01 -10.25
C LEU A 294 19.11 0.71 -10.02
N LEU A 295 19.73 0.51 -8.86
CA LEU A 295 21.05 1.08 -8.56
C LEU A 295 22.13 0.51 -9.48
N LEU A 296 22.14 -0.81 -9.68
CA LEU A 296 23.07 -1.48 -10.58
C LEU A 296 22.90 -0.98 -12.03
N ARG A 297 21.66 -0.76 -12.47
CA ARG A 297 21.37 -0.20 -13.80
C ARG A 297 21.75 1.26 -13.95
N ALA A 298 21.53 2.08 -12.93
CA ALA A 298 21.99 3.46 -12.92
C ALA A 298 23.53 3.53 -13.01
N LEU A 299 24.24 2.66 -12.26
CA LEU A 299 25.70 2.57 -12.32
C LEU A 299 26.21 2.12 -13.69
N ASP A 300 25.57 1.11 -14.30
CA ASP A 300 25.89 0.64 -15.65
C ASP A 300 25.76 1.77 -16.68
N LEU A 301 24.62 2.47 -16.69
CA LEU A 301 24.38 3.62 -17.58
C LEU A 301 25.37 4.76 -17.34
N TRP A 302 25.68 5.07 -16.08
CA TRP A 302 26.67 6.09 -15.72
C TRP A 302 28.06 5.77 -16.27
N VAL A 303 28.50 4.51 -16.17
CA VAL A 303 29.80 4.07 -16.70
C VAL A 303 29.82 4.16 -18.23
N GLN A 304 28.76 3.71 -18.90
CA GLN A 304 28.64 3.78 -20.37
C GLN A 304 28.65 5.22 -20.90
N LEU A 305 28.02 6.16 -20.18
CA LEU A 305 28.04 7.59 -20.50
C LEU A 305 29.42 8.22 -20.25
N SER A 306 30.19 7.67 -19.31
CA SER A 306 31.52 8.17 -18.93
C SER A 306 32.68 7.59 -19.78
N THR A 307 32.44 6.56 -20.59
CA THR A 307 33.47 5.94 -21.45
C THR A 307 33.58 6.68 -22.78
N PRO A 308 34.73 7.30 -23.11
CA PRO A 308 34.95 7.86 -24.44
C PRO A 308 35.02 6.73 -25.49
N PRO A 309 34.64 6.99 -26.75
CA PRO A 309 34.72 5.99 -27.82
C PRO A 309 36.17 5.52 -27.99
N PRO A 310 36.39 4.24 -28.34
CA PRO A 310 37.73 3.73 -28.62
C PRO A 310 38.34 4.52 -29.79
N ARG A 311 39.53 5.09 -29.57
CA ARG A 311 40.33 5.68 -30.65
C ARG A 311 40.85 4.53 -31.52
N THR A 312 40.32 4.38 -32.72
CA THR A 312 40.94 3.57 -33.78
C THR A 312 42.24 4.26 -34.22
N GLU A 313 43.33 3.49 -34.34
CA GLU A 313 44.66 4.01 -34.65
C GLU A 313 44.85 4.47 -36.10
N ASP A 314 43.85 4.31 -36.99
CA ASP A 314 43.92 4.81 -38.35
C ASP A 314 43.17 6.13 -38.50
N GLY A 315 43.90 7.14 -38.96
CA GLY A 315 43.55 8.55 -38.90
C GLY A 315 42.37 9.00 -39.78
N VAL A 316 41.88 10.18 -39.41
CA VAL A 316 40.94 11.05 -40.14
C VAL A 316 39.58 10.38 -40.40
N VAL A 317 38.78 10.28 -39.35
CA VAL A 317 37.34 10.46 -39.49
C VAL A 317 37.05 11.87 -39.00
N ASP A 318 36.39 12.66 -39.83
CA ASP A 318 35.94 14.01 -39.51
C ASP A 318 35.37 14.05 -38.10
N ILE A 319 35.80 15.07 -37.36
CA ILE A 319 35.20 15.48 -36.10
C ILE A 319 33.83 16.05 -36.48
N GLU A 320 32.89 15.22 -36.92
CA GLU A 320 31.49 15.49 -36.70
C GLU A 320 31.35 15.49 -35.18
N GLN A 321 31.37 16.70 -34.63
CA GLN A 321 31.02 17.03 -33.27
C GLN A 321 29.96 16.05 -32.77
N GLN A 322 30.38 15.06 -31.96
CA GLN A 322 29.46 14.28 -31.15
C GLN A 322 28.75 15.30 -30.27
N SER A 323 27.59 15.74 -30.75
CA SER A 323 26.79 16.77 -30.12
C SER A 323 26.42 16.26 -28.75
N SER A 324 26.91 16.95 -27.72
CA SER A 324 26.42 16.75 -26.35
C SER A 324 24.90 16.69 -26.42
N PRO A 325 24.24 15.71 -25.78
CA PRO A 325 22.79 15.59 -25.86
C PRO A 325 22.18 16.95 -25.53
N GLY A 326 21.44 17.51 -26.48
CA GLY A 326 20.83 18.81 -26.29
C GLY A 326 19.97 18.74 -25.02
N VAL A 327 20.15 19.66 -24.08
CA VAL A 327 19.43 19.68 -22.80
C VAL A 327 17.91 19.54 -23.02
N LEU A 328 17.41 20.09 -24.12
CA LEU A 328 16.03 20.01 -24.56
C LEU A 328 15.54 18.57 -24.83
N SER A 329 16.40 17.68 -25.35
CA SER A 329 16.03 16.29 -25.64
C SER A 329 15.64 15.51 -24.38
N VAL A 330 16.25 15.82 -23.24
CA VAL A 330 15.94 15.16 -21.95
C VAL A 330 14.87 15.93 -21.19
N LEU A 331 14.93 17.27 -21.21
CA LEU A 331 14.00 18.12 -20.45
C LEU A 331 12.57 18.07 -20.99
N THR A 332 12.38 18.00 -22.32
CA THR A 332 11.05 18.00 -22.93
C THR A 332 10.23 16.77 -22.53
N PRO A 333 10.71 15.51 -22.69
CA PRO A 333 10.00 14.33 -22.18
C PRO A 333 9.72 14.38 -20.68
N LEU A 334 10.67 14.90 -19.89
CA LEU A 334 10.51 15.04 -18.44
C LEU A 334 9.35 15.98 -18.08
N VAL A 335 9.35 17.19 -18.63
CA VAL A 335 8.32 18.20 -18.35
C VAL A 335 6.97 17.74 -18.85
N ILE A 336 6.88 17.27 -20.10
CA ILE A 336 5.60 16.86 -20.68
C ILE A 336 5.01 15.67 -19.90
N SER A 337 5.82 14.67 -19.51
CA SER A 337 5.32 13.54 -18.71
C SER A 337 4.71 13.99 -17.39
N HIS A 338 5.33 14.96 -16.70
CA HIS A 338 4.80 15.49 -15.45
C HIS A 338 3.57 16.38 -15.67
N LEU A 339 3.52 17.16 -16.76
CA LEU A 339 2.31 17.91 -17.14
C LEU A 339 1.14 16.96 -17.43
N THR A 340 1.38 15.83 -18.08
CA THR A 340 0.35 14.79 -18.26
C THR A 340 -0.08 14.18 -16.92
N GLY A 341 0.84 14.00 -15.97
CA GLY A 341 0.50 13.60 -14.61
C GLY A 341 -0.34 14.62 -13.85
N VAL A 342 -0.01 15.91 -13.94
CA VAL A 342 -0.80 17.01 -13.38
C VAL A 342 -2.19 17.08 -14.02
N ALA A 343 -2.28 16.86 -15.33
CA ALA A 343 -3.56 16.76 -16.02
C ALA A 343 -4.36 15.57 -15.51
N LEU A 344 -3.74 14.39 -15.34
CA LEU A 344 -4.41 13.21 -14.80
C LEU A 344 -4.93 13.48 -13.39
N TYR A 345 -4.17 14.18 -12.55
CA TYR A 345 -4.58 14.52 -11.19
C TYR A 345 -5.75 15.53 -11.15
N THR A 346 -5.72 16.57 -11.98
CA THR A 346 -6.63 17.73 -11.85
C THR A 346 -7.88 17.66 -12.73
N LEU A 347 -7.77 17.15 -13.95
CA LEU A 347 -8.85 17.21 -14.95
C LEU A 347 -10.07 16.34 -14.59
N PRO A 348 -9.94 15.12 -14.03
CA PRO A 348 -11.09 14.28 -13.72
C PRO A 348 -12.10 14.97 -12.80
N ILE A 349 -11.63 15.66 -11.75
CA ILE A 349 -12.48 16.35 -10.79
C ILE A 349 -13.02 17.67 -11.39
N ARG A 350 -12.18 18.44 -12.09
CA ARG A 350 -12.60 19.76 -12.63
C ARG A 350 -13.63 19.66 -13.75
N PHE A 351 -13.60 18.59 -14.54
CA PHE A 351 -14.53 18.42 -15.66
C PHE A 351 -15.82 17.67 -15.29
N GLN A 352 -15.96 17.18 -14.04
CA GLN A 352 -17.12 16.35 -13.66
C GLN A 352 -18.46 17.09 -13.83
N GLU A 353 -18.54 18.36 -13.41
CA GLU A 353 -19.76 19.18 -13.50
C GLU A 353 -20.10 19.50 -14.96
N MET A 354 -19.12 20.01 -15.72
CA MET A 354 -19.30 20.32 -17.15
C MET A 354 -19.72 19.08 -17.95
N ALA A 355 -19.13 17.92 -17.67
CA ALA A 355 -19.44 16.68 -18.37
C ALA A 355 -20.85 16.17 -18.03
N GLY A 356 -21.28 16.26 -16.76
CA GLY A 356 -22.63 15.89 -16.35
C GLY A 356 -23.72 16.78 -16.96
N GLU A 357 -23.41 18.05 -17.22
CA GLU A 357 -24.33 18.98 -17.89
C GLU A 357 -24.46 18.73 -19.40
N HIS A 358 -23.37 18.37 -20.07
CA HIS A 358 -23.31 18.27 -21.53
C HIS A 358 -23.52 16.85 -22.08
N PHE A 359 -23.31 15.82 -21.26
CA PHE A 359 -23.41 14.41 -21.65
C PHE A 359 -24.34 13.64 -20.71
N PRO A 360 -25.03 12.60 -21.18
CA PRO A 360 -25.90 11.76 -20.35
C PRO A 360 -25.08 10.75 -19.54
N VAL A 361 -24.18 11.24 -18.68
CA VAL A 361 -23.32 10.43 -17.80
C VAL A 361 -23.38 10.96 -16.38
N SER A 362 -23.25 10.07 -15.39
CA SER A 362 -23.12 10.49 -14.00
C SER A 362 -21.77 11.18 -13.74
N GLU A 363 -21.69 12.02 -12.71
CA GLU A 363 -20.43 12.66 -12.31
C GLU A 363 -19.31 11.64 -12.04
N THR A 364 -19.65 10.52 -11.40
CA THR A 364 -18.70 9.42 -11.13
C THR A 364 -18.17 8.77 -12.40
N GLU A 365 -19.03 8.57 -13.41
CA GLU A 365 -18.63 8.03 -14.71
C GLU A 365 -17.76 9.04 -15.47
N ALA A 366 -18.12 10.33 -15.43
CA ALA A 366 -17.36 11.39 -16.07
C ALA A 366 -15.93 11.48 -15.53
N VAL A 367 -15.75 11.38 -14.21
CA VAL A 367 -14.43 11.36 -13.55
C VAL A 367 -13.60 10.19 -14.07
N VAL A 368 -14.15 8.97 -14.08
CA VAL A 368 -13.43 7.77 -14.53
C VAL A 368 -13.08 7.83 -16.02
N LEU A 369 -14.04 8.22 -16.87
CA LEU A 369 -13.83 8.35 -18.31
C LEU A 369 -12.76 9.40 -18.63
N THR A 370 -12.78 10.54 -17.93
CA THR A 370 -11.76 11.58 -18.08
C THR A 370 -10.38 11.08 -17.65
N ALA A 371 -10.29 10.36 -16.54
CA ALA A 371 -9.03 9.77 -16.09
C ALA A 371 -8.47 8.76 -17.12
N ILE A 372 -9.31 7.89 -17.68
CA ILE A 372 -8.93 6.95 -18.74
C ILE A 372 -8.51 7.70 -20.01
N ALA A 373 -9.23 8.74 -20.39
CA ALA A 373 -8.90 9.55 -21.58
C ALA A 373 -7.52 10.22 -21.43
N VAL A 374 -7.23 10.84 -20.29
CA VAL A 374 -5.92 11.46 -20.04
C VAL A 374 -4.80 10.42 -19.96
N TYR A 375 -5.06 9.28 -19.31
CA TYR A 375 -4.09 8.18 -19.22
C TYR A 375 -3.78 7.60 -20.62
N THR A 376 -4.79 7.35 -21.44
CA THR A 376 -4.60 6.81 -22.79
C THR A 376 -3.97 7.84 -23.74
N ALA A 377 -4.33 9.13 -23.62
CA ALA A 377 -3.71 10.20 -24.39
C ALA A 377 -2.20 10.33 -24.12
N GLY A 378 -1.75 10.04 -22.90
CA GLY A 378 -0.32 10.00 -22.58
C GLY A 378 0.46 8.93 -23.34
N LEU A 379 -0.18 7.86 -23.85
CA LEU A 379 0.49 6.87 -24.69
C LEU A 379 0.93 7.45 -26.05
N ALA A 380 0.30 8.53 -26.52
CA ALA A 380 0.71 9.24 -27.73
C ALA A 380 1.92 10.17 -27.51
N LEU A 381 2.45 10.28 -26.28
CA LEU A 381 3.52 11.22 -25.93
C LEU A 381 4.80 11.14 -26.78
N PRO A 382 5.31 9.96 -27.18
CA PRO A 382 6.52 9.89 -27.99
C PRO A 382 6.39 10.67 -29.30
N HIS A 383 5.21 10.68 -29.92
CA HIS A 383 5.00 11.48 -31.13
C HIS A 383 5.13 12.98 -30.88
N ASN A 384 4.65 13.45 -29.72
CA ASN A 384 4.65 14.87 -29.37
C ASN A 384 6.03 15.37 -28.91
N THR A 385 6.77 14.54 -28.16
CA THR A 385 8.09 14.89 -27.62
C THR A 385 9.18 14.90 -28.70
N HIS A 386 9.15 13.92 -29.61
CA HIS A 386 10.08 13.84 -30.74
C HIS A 386 9.82 14.92 -31.79
N PHE A 387 8.56 15.34 -31.99
CA PHE A 387 8.25 16.47 -32.85
C PHE A 387 8.87 17.79 -32.34
N LEU A 388 8.88 18.00 -31.02
CA LEU A 388 9.39 19.23 -30.40
C LEU A 388 10.92 19.24 -30.22
N SER A 389 11.55 18.07 -30.07
CA SER A 389 12.96 17.96 -29.63
C SER A 389 13.96 17.67 -30.76
N GLY A 390 13.49 17.34 -31.98
CA GLY A 390 14.36 16.93 -33.10
C GLY A 390 14.82 15.46 -33.03
N GLU A 391 15.74 15.07 -33.93
CA GLU A 391 16.33 13.73 -33.93
C GLU A 391 17.09 13.47 -32.61
N GLY A 392 16.80 12.33 -31.97
CA GLY A 392 17.39 11.98 -30.69
C GLY A 392 18.81 11.43 -30.88
N THR A 393 19.71 11.75 -29.94
CA THR A 393 21.04 11.15 -29.93
C THR A 393 21.03 9.85 -29.13
N GLU A 394 21.93 8.92 -29.49
CA GLU A 394 22.19 7.69 -28.70
C GLU A 394 22.57 7.98 -27.23
N GLN A 395 23.21 9.13 -26.98
CA GLN A 395 23.50 9.58 -25.63
C GLN A 395 22.25 10.11 -24.92
N GLY A 396 21.32 10.76 -25.63
CA GLY A 396 20.11 11.37 -25.07
C GLY A 396 19.20 10.38 -24.36
N TRP A 397 18.85 9.25 -24.99
CA TRP A 397 17.98 8.25 -24.38
C TRP A 397 18.63 7.57 -23.17
N ARG A 398 19.97 7.39 -23.18
CA ARG A 398 20.72 6.83 -22.06
C ARG A 398 20.73 7.77 -20.86
N VAL A 399 20.86 9.07 -21.09
CA VAL A 399 20.73 10.09 -20.04
C VAL A 399 19.31 10.12 -19.49
N LEU A 400 18.29 10.13 -20.35
CA LEU A 400 16.89 10.08 -19.93
C LEU A 400 16.59 8.81 -19.12
N LYS A 401 17.10 7.64 -19.55
CA LYS A 401 16.98 6.37 -18.82
C LYS A 401 17.66 6.44 -17.46
N LEU A 402 18.86 7.00 -17.37
CA LEU A 402 19.56 7.19 -16.10
C LEU A 402 18.73 8.03 -15.13
N VAL A 403 18.20 9.17 -15.58
CA VAL A 403 17.32 10.04 -14.77
C VAL A 403 16.07 9.30 -14.34
N ALA A 404 15.40 8.59 -15.26
CA ALA A 404 14.18 7.84 -14.97
C ALA A 404 14.41 6.67 -13.99
N VAL A 405 15.52 5.95 -14.10
CA VAL A 405 15.88 4.86 -13.17
C VAL A 405 16.17 5.40 -11.77
N LEU A 406 16.92 6.50 -11.66
CA LEU A 406 17.20 7.14 -10.37
C LEU A 406 15.92 7.70 -9.74
N TYR A 407 15.06 8.33 -10.55
CA TYR A 407 13.75 8.79 -10.12
C TYR A 407 12.92 7.61 -9.59
N LEU A 408 12.80 6.52 -10.34
CA LEU A 408 12.06 5.33 -9.91
C LEU A 408 12.62 4.74 -8.62
N ALA A 409 13.94 4.71 -8.44
CA ALA A 409 14.57 4.19 -7.23
C ALA A 409 14.19 5.02 -5.98
N VAL A 410 14.23 6.34 -6.08
CA VAL A 410 13.82 7.24 -4.98
C VAL A 410 12.32 7.10 -4.74
N LEU A 411 11.52 7.09 -5.81
CA LEU A 411 10.06 6.96 -5.73
C LEU A 411 9.66 5.67 -5.00
N LEU A 412 10.13 4.51 -5.45
CA LEU A 412 9.83 3.23 -4.83
C LEU A 412 10.35 3.15 -3.41
N GLY A 413 11.54 3.69 -3.13
CA GLY A 413 12.10 3.73 -1.77
C GLY A 413 11.21 4.52 -0.80
N CYS A 414 10.79 5.72 -1.20
CA CYS A 414 9.87 6.54 -0.41
C CYS A 414 8.49 5.86 -0.25
N THR A 415 7.95 5.29 -1.33
CA THR A 415 6.67 4.57 -1.27
C THR A 415 6.76 3.37 -0.34
N ALA A 416 7.83 2.58 -0.38
CA ALA A 416 8.00 1.41 0.49
C ALA A 416 8.15 1.77 1.97
N LEU A 417 8.69 2.95 2.29
CA LEU A 417 8.77 3.46 3.67
C LEU A 417 7.41 3.91 4.22
N ILE A 418 6.55 4.49 3.37
CA ILE A 418 5.19 4.92 3.75
C ILE A 418 4.24 3.71 3.76
N ASN A 419 4.27 2.93 2.69
CA ASN A 419 3.42 1.79 2.43
C ASN A 419 4.24 0.71 1.71
N PHE A 420 4.83 -0.18 2.51
CA PHE A 420 5.64 -1.28 1.98
C PHE A 420 4.92 -2.08 0.91
N SER A 421 3.65 -2.43 1.14
CA SER A 421 2.88 -3.28 0.23
C SER A 421 2.68 -2.63 -1.14
N LEU A 422 2.34 -1.34 -1.18
CA LEU A 422 2.26 -0.59 -2.43
C LEU A 422 3.63 -0.48 -3.11
N GLY A 423 4.66 -0.12 -2.36
CA GLY A 423 6.03 0.00 -2.87
C GLY A 423 6.57 -1.31 -3.44
N PHE A 424 6.27 -2.43 -2.81
CA PHE A 424 6.67 -3.76 -3.26
C PHE A 424 5.93 -4.18 -4.54
N ILE A 425 4.60 -3.99 -4.61
CA ILE A 425 3.83 -4.30 -5.83
C ILE A 425 4.31 -3.44 -7.02
N LEU A 426 4.53 -2.14 -6.80
CA LEU A 426 5.08 -1.25 -7.84
C LEU A 426 6.51 -1.65 -8.23
N ALA A 427 7.33 -2.11 -7.29
CA ALA A 427 8.67 -2.60 -7.60
C ALA A 427 8.62 -3.88 -8.45
N LEU A 428 7.71 -4.81 -8.17
CA LEU A 428 7.53 -6.04 -8.96
C LEU A 428 7.21 -5.73 -10.43
N THR A 429 6.41 -4.70 -10.71
CA THR A 429 6.01 -4.37 -12.09
C THR A 429 6.95 -3.39 -12.78
N LEU A 430 7.43 -2.35 -12.08
CA LEU A 430 8.21 -1.26 -12.69
C LEU A 430 9.73 -1.50 -12.72
N VAL A 431 10.29 -2.33 -11.83
CA VAL A 431 11.73 -2.64 -11.86
C VAL A 431 12.13 -3.41 -13.13
N PRO A 432 11.40 -4.46 -13.57
CA PRO A 432 11.71 -5.13 -14.82
C PRO A 432 11.66 -4.18 -16.02
N VAL A 433 10.64 -3.30 -16.06
CA VAL A 433 10.51 -2.23 -17.06
C VAL A 433 11.76 -1.36 -17.10
N ALA A 434 12.13 -0.77 -15.97
CA ALA A 434 13.27 0.14 -15.88
C ALA A 434 14.59 -0.55 -16.23
N ALA A 435 14.73 -1.83 -15.87
CA ALA A 435 15.94 -2.59 -16.11
C ALA A 435 16.19 -2.89 -17.59
N PHE A 436 15.15 -3.19 -18.37
CA PHE A 436 15.30 -3.75 -19.71
C PHE A 436 14.86 -2.85 -20.87
N VAL A 437 14.17 -1.73 -20.60
CA VAL A 437 13.72 -0.81 -21.68
C VAL A 437 14.89 -0.26 -22.50
N THR A 438 14.81 -0.41 -23.83
CA THR A 438 15.75 0.11 -24.84
C THR A 438 15.00 0.39 -26.14
N PRO A 439 15.46 1.36 -26.97
CA PRO A 439 14.75 1.73 -28.20
C PRO A 439 14.78 0.67 -29.32
N HIS A 440 15.68 -0.31 -29.27
CA HIS A 440 15.98 -1.17 -30.41
C HIS A 440 14.97 -2.30 -30.72
N ILE A 441 14.07 -2.65 -29.78
CA ILE A 441 13.11 -3.78 -29.97
C ILE A 441 11.70 -3.33 -29.58
N PRO A 442 11.06 -2.40 -30.31
CA PRO A 442 9.93 -1.61 -29.78
C PRO A 442 8.62 -2.37 -29.64
N VAL A 443 8.29 -3.35 -30.49
CA VAL A 443 6.94 -3.93 -30.51
C VAL A 443 6.68 -4.84 -29.29
N LEU A 444 7.55 -5.82 -29.07
CA LEU A 444 7.40 -6.76 -27.93
C LEU A 444 7.58 -6.03 -26.60
N SER A 445 8.56 -5.13 -26.51
CA SER A 445 8.79 -4.34 -25.31
C SER A 445 7.65 -3.35 -25.04
N ALA A 446 6.99 -2.80 -26.08
CA ALA A 446 5.83 -1.92 -25.89
C ALA A 446 4.67 -2.70 -25.28
N PHE A 447 4.39 -3.91 -25.78
CA PHE A 447 3.37 -4.77 -25.19
C PHE A 447 3.69 -5.08 -23.72
N ILE A 448 4.92 -5.50 -23.42
CA ILE A 448 5.36 -5.78 -22.03
C ILE A 448 5.23 -4.53 -21.16
N LEU A 449 5.60 -3.36 -21.68
CA LEU A 449 5.57 -2.09 -20.96
C LEU A 449 4.14 -1.66 -20.61
N VAL A 450 3.18 -1.86 -21.53
CA VAL A 450 1.75 -1.64 -21.28
C VAL A 450 1.21 -2.62 -20.24
N VAL A 451 1.54 -3.91 -20.37
CA VAL A 451 1.12 -4.94 -19.39
C VAL A 451 1.66 -4.64 -17.99
N LEU A 452 2.88 -4.12 -17.89
CA LEU A 452 3.50 -3.71 -16.62
C LEU A 452 3.22 -2.24 -16.24
N SER A 453 2.26 -1.59 -16.91
CA SER A 453 1.88 -0.21 -16.60
C SER A 453 1.14 -0.11 -15.26
N PRO A 454 1.08 1.08 -14.63
CA PRO A 454 0.33 1.28 -13.39
C PRO A 454 -1.15 0.89 -13.50
N ALA A 455 -1.81 1.20 -14.62
CA ALA A 455 -3.20 0.81 -14.89
C ALA A 455 -3.38 -0.71 -14.95
N CYS A 456 -2.54 -1.42 -15.68
CA CYS A 456 -2.60 -2.89 -15.75
C CYS A 456 -2.20 -3.54 -14.42
N THR A 457 -1.24 -2.95 -13.69
CA THR A 457 -0.88 -3.40 -12.34
C THR A 457 -2.08 -3.33 -11.40
N LEU A 458 -2.87 -2.25 -11.46
CA LEU A 458 -4.12 -2.11 -10.71
C LEU A 458 -5.17 -3.14 -11.16
N LEU A 459 -5.34 -3.34 -12.48
CA LEU A 459 -6.28 -4.34 -13.00
C LEU A 459 -5.92 -5.76 -12.52
N PHE A 460 -4.65 -6.16 -12.64
CA PHE A 460 -4.18 -7.46 -12.13
C PHE A 460 -4.35 -7.58 -10.62
N SER A 461 -4.12 -6.48 -9.88
CA SER A 461 -4.34 -6.43 -8.43
C SER A 461 -5.80 -6.69 -8.06
N VAL A 462 -6.75 -6.16 -8.83
CA VAL A 462 -8.19 -6.40 -8.63
C VAL A 462 -8.52 -7.89 -8.80
N PHE A 463 -8.10 -8.51 -9.90
CA PHE A 463 -8.34 -9.94 -10.13
C PHE A 463 -7.64 -10.81 -9.09
N PHE A 464 -6.38 -10.49 -8.77
CA PHE A 464 -5.60 -11.23 -7.78
C PHE A 464 -6.23 -11.15 -6.39
N PHE A 465 -6.74 -9.99 -5.99
CA PHE A 465 -7.43 -9.82 -4.72
C PHE A 465 -8.69 -10.69 -4.63
N GLN A 466 -9.47 -10.79 -5.71
CA GLN A 466 -10.69 -11.62 -5.75
C GLN A 466 -10.37 -13.12 -5.71
N GLU A 467 -9.30 -13.54 -6.39
CA GLU A 467 -8.77 -14.91 -6.31
C GLU A 467 -8.32 -15.27 -4.87
N LEU A 468 -7.64 -14.33 -4.20
CA LEU A 468 -7.25 -14.48 -2.80
C LEU A 468 -8.47 -14.54 -1.86
N GLN A 469 -9.58 -13.89 -2.23
CA GLN A 469 -10.84 -13.96 -1.49
C GLN A 469 -11.64 -15.24 -1.76
N GLU A 470 -11.21 -16.10 -2.70
CA GLU A 470 -11.96 -17.29 -3.15
C GLU A 470 -13.29 -16.94 -3.82
N MET A 471 -13.35 -15.74 -4.40
CA MET A 471 -14.53 -15.20 -5.11
C MET A 471 -14.12 -14.88 -6.55
N PRO A 472 -13.79 -15.89 -7.39
CA PRO A 472 -13.36 -15.63 -8.75
C PRO A 472 -14.49 -14.96 -9.54
N ILE A 473 -14.14 -13.87 -10.23
CA ILE A 473 -15.08 -13.06 -10.99
C ILE A 473 -14.83 -13.19 -12.49
N SER A 474 -15.89 -12.99 -13.28
CA SER A 474 -15.77 -12.91 -14.74
C SER A 474 -14.96 -11.68 -15.17
N PHE A 475 -14.48 -11.67 -16.41
CA PHE A 475 -13.73 -10.52 -16.93
C PHE A 475 -14.57 -9.23 -16.92
N LEU A 476 -15.86 -9.31 -17.24
CA LEU A 476 -16.76 -8.15 -17.26
C LEU A 476 -16.95 -7.57 -15.85
N GLU A 477 -17.21 -8.43 -14.86
CA GLU A 477 -17.31 -8.01 -13.45
C GLU A 477 -15.99 -7.42 -12.95
N GLY A 478 -14.85 -8.01 -13.32
CA GLY A 478 -13.53 -7.49 -12.97
C GLY A 478 -13.23 -6.15 -13.61
N TRP A 479 -13.66 -5.94 -14.85
CA TRP A 479 -13.57 -4.65 -15.51
C TRP A 479 -14.42 -3.58 -14.82
N LEU A 480 -15.67 -3.90 -14.48
CA LEU A 480 -16.55 -2.98 -13.72
C LEU A 480 -15.97 -2.64 -12.34
N LEU A 481 -15.45 -3.65 -11.63
CA LEU A 481 -14.79 -3.46 -10.35
C LEU A 481 -13.53 -2.59 -10.49
N TYR A 482 -12.74 -2.79 -11.55
CA TYR A 482 -11.59 -1.94 -11.85
C TYR A 482 -11.96 -0.47 -12.06
N LEU A 483 -13.02 -0.19 -12.84
CA LEU A 483 -13.54 1.18 -13.00
C LEU A 483 -14.01 1.78 -11.67
N SER A 484 -14.69 0.98 -10.86
CA SER A 484 -15.12 1.37 -9.51
C SER A 484 -13.93 1.70 -8.60
N VAL A 485 -12.86 0.89 -8.64
CA VAL A 485 -11.64 1.12 -7.85
C VAL A 485 -10.92 2.40 -8.28
N ILE A 486 -10.90 2.76 -9.57
CA ILE A 486 -10.37 4.06 -10.03
C ILE A 486 -11.17 5.20 -9.41
N SER A 487 -12.50 5.15 -9.52
CA SER A 487 -13.39 6.18 -8.95
C SER A 487 -13.19 6.32 -7.43
N GLN A 488 -13.18 5.18 -6.72
CA GLN A 488 -12.98 5.13 -5.28
C GLN A 488 -11.61 5.66 -4.86
N GLY A 489 -10.53 5.35 -5.60
CA GLY A 489 -9.20 5.88 -5.27
C GLY A 489 -9.11 7.41 -5.40
N ILE A 490 -9.82 7.99 -6.37
CA ILE A 490 -9.94 9.46 -6.52
C ILE A 490 -10.77 10.04 -5.37
N LEU A 491 -11.88 9.38 -5.04
CA LEU A 491 -12.79 9.80 -3.96
C LEU A 491 -12.12 9.69 -2.57
N ASP A 492 -11.36 8.64 -2.30
CA ASP A 492 -10.64 8.45 -1.04
C ASP A 492 -9.57 9.53 -0.84
N HIS A 493 -8.99 10.03 -1.94
CA HIS A 493 -8.10 11.18 -1.88
C HIS A 493 -8.85 12.45 -1.49
N SER A 494 -10.00 12.75 -2.11
CA SER A 494 -10.76 13.96 -1.82
C SER A 494 -11.42 13.94 -0.43
N LEU A 495 -11.91 12.79 0.03
CA LEU A 495 -12.62 12.66 1.31
C LEU A 495 -11.69 12.43 2.52
N TYR A 496 -10.65 11.61 2.36
CA TYR A 496 -9.84 11.15 3.51
C TYR A 496 -8.37 11.56 3.43
N GLY A 497 -7.93 12.14 2.31
CA GLY A 497 -6.53 12.48 2.09
C GLY A 497 -5.66 11.26 1.79
N SER A 498 -6.21 10.22 1.16
CA SER A 498 -5.42 9.09 0.65
C SER A 498 -4.36 9.57 -0.34
N LEU A 499 -3.14 9.08 -0.21
CA LEU A 499 -1.98 9.49 -1.01
C LEU A 499 -1.79 8.63 -2.27
N VAL A 500 -2.53 7.51 -2.41
CA VAL A 500 -2.32 6.55 -3.49
C VAL A 500 -2.60 7.19 -4.86
N TYR A 501 -3.73 7.87 -5.02
CA TYR A 501 -4.07 8.52 -6.28
C TYR A 501 -3.08 9.64 -6.67
N PRO A 502 -2.74 10.61 -5.79
CA PRO A 502 -1.70 11.59 -6.08
C PRO A 502 -0.34 10.97 -6.42
N LEU A 503 0.08 9.94 -5.67
CA LEU A 503 1.34 9.22 -5.92
C LEU A 503 1.33 8.62 -7.34
N ILE A 504 0.25 7.95 -7.72
CA ILE A 504 0.15 7.33 -9.04
C ILE A 504 0.11 8.39 -10.14
N ALA A 505 -0.76 9.40 -10.00
CA ALA A 505 -0.99 10.39 -11.04
C ALA A 505 0.19 11.36 -11.23
N LEU A 506 0.80 11.84 -10.13
CA LEU A 506 1.84 12.87 -10.18
C LEU A 506 3.26 12.30 -10.28
N LEU A 507 3.49 11.05 -9.84
CA LEU A 507 4.84 10.49 -9.77
C LEU A 507 5.01 9.19 -10.57
N VAL A 508 4.23 8.14 -10.25
CA VAL A 508 4.41 6.82 -10.86
C VAL A 508 4.12 6.84 -12.36
N TYR A 509 2.99 7.42 -12.76
CA TYR A 509 2.59 7.47 -14.17
C TYR A 509 3.53 8.33 -15.01
N PRO A 510 3.91 9.56 -14.61
CA PRO A 510 4.96 10.33 -15.28
C PRO A 510 6.29 9.58 -15.39
N CYS A 511 6.71 8.87 -14.34
CA CYS A 511 7.93 8.05 -14.38
C CYS A 511 7.82 6.93 -15.42
N TRP A 512 6.69 6.22 -15.46
CA TRP A 512 6.41 5.20 -16.47
C TRP A 512 6.41 5.78 -17.90
N LEU A 513 5.85 6.98 -18.09
CA LEU A 513 5.88 7.69 -19.37
C LEU A 513 7.29 8.04 -19.85
N LEU A 514 8.27 8.23 -18.96
CA LEU A 514 9.67 8.40 -19.37
C LEU A 514 10.21 7.12 -20.01
N PHE A 515 9.92 5.95 -19.44
CA PHE A 515 10.28 4.67 -20.04
C PHE A 515 9.55 4.43 -21.36
N TRP A 516 8.29 4.86 -21.46
CA TRP A 516 7.53 4.84 -22.71
C TRP A 516 8.18 5.71 -23.79
N ASN A 517 8.63 6.92 -23.45
CA ASN A 517 9.36 7.79 -24.38
C ASN A 517 10.70 7.19 -24.82
N ILE A 518 11.47 6.59 -23.90
CA ILE A 518 12.76 5.93 -24.23
C ILE A 518 12.55 4.80 -25.24
N LEU A 519 11.43 4.09 -25.18
CA LEU A 519 11.18 2.96 -26.05
C LEU A 519 11.00 3.34 -27.52
N PHE A 520 10.39 4.50 -27.77
CA PHE A 520 10.16 5.02 -29.11
C PHE A 520 11.17 6.09 -29.51
N TRP A 521 12.30 6.14 -28.80
CA TRP A 521 13.37 7.09 -29.06
C TRP A 521 13.96 6.85 -30.46
N LYS A 522 13.98 7.92 -31.27
CA LYS A 522 14.48 7.90 -32.65
C LYS A 522 15.88 8.46 -32.74
#